data_AF-A0AA35UQ43-F1
#
_entry.id   AF-A0AA35UQ43-F1
#
_cell.length_a   1.000
_cell.length_b   1.000
_cell.length_c   1.000
_cell.angle_alpha   90.00
_cell.angle_beta   90.00
_cell.angle_gamma   90.00
#
_symmetry.space_group_name_H-M   'P 1'
#
loop_
_entity.id
_entity.type
_entity.pdbx_description
1 polymer ?
#
loop_
_entity_poly.entity_id
_entity_poly.type
_entity_poly.pdbx_seq_one_letter_code
_entity_poly.pdbx_strand_id
1 'polypeptide(L)'
;MIAACFQLSILLSLIISYLSEWRENMAMSAMAIPILPGKKDLWKMEVLEKMIKLNKAETDAIREEAGVHERTFLQETPNGDFVILTFEGEDPVAGWGKIMQSMPPELASVVAEIHGFDTDAPPPPMPMLVYDSKA
;
A
#
# COMPACT_ATOMS: atom_id res chain seq x y z
N MET A 1 -10.08 37.74 -29.06
CA MET A 1 -10.33 36.29 -29.23
C MET A 1 -9.04 35.46 -29.28
N ILE A 2 -8.01 35.88 -30.03
CA ILE A 2 -6.73 35.15 -30.18
C ILE A 2 -5.94 35.04 -28.85
N ALA A 3 -5.84 36.12 -28.06
CA ALA A 3 -5.11 36.11 -26.79
C ALA A 3 -5.70 35.16 -25.72
N ALA A 4 -7.04 34.99 -25.70
CA ALA A 4 -7.70 34.09 -24.77
C ALA A 4 -7.45 32.61 -25.10
N CYS A 5 -7.36 32.27 -26.40
CA CYS A 5 -6.98 30.92 -26.84
C CYS A 5 -5.52 30.59 -26.48
N PHE A 6 -4.63 31.59 -26.53
CA PHE A 6 -3.21 31.42 -26.19
C PHE A 6 -2.99 31.23 -24.66
N GLN A 7 -3.79 31.92 -23.83
CA GLN A 7 -3.73 31.74 -22.37
C GLN A 7 -4.25 30.37 -21.93
N LEU A 8 -5.30 29.87 -22.59
CA LEU A 8 -5.90 28.57 -22.28
C LEU A 8 -4.99 27.39 -22.67
N SER A 9 -4.25 27.50 -23.77
CA SER A 9 -3.29 26.48 -24.20
C SER A 9 -2.08 26.37 -23.27
N ILE A 10 -1.59 27.50 -22.76
CA ILE A 10 -0.49 27.52 -21.77
C ILE A 10 -0.94 26.89 -20.45
N LEU A 11 -2.13 27.25 -19.96
CA LEU A 11 -2.68 26.67 -18.73
C LEU A 11 -2.87 25.15 -18.82
N LEU A 12 -3.39 24.66 -19.96
CA LEU A 12 -3.56 23.24 -20.19
C LEU A 12 -2.21 22.51 -20.26
N SER A 13 -1.21 23.11 -20.90
CA SER A 13 0.15 22.53 -20.98
C SER A 13 0.82 22.43 -19.61
N LEU A 14 0.63 23.43 -18.75
CA LEU A 14 1.13 23.42 -17.37
C LEU A 14 0.43 22.36 -16.52
N ILE A 15 -0.90 22.18 -16.67
CA ILE A 15 -1.65 21.13 -15.98
C ILE A 15 -1.17 19.75 -16.45
N ILE A 16 -0.99 19.54 -17.75
CA ILE A 16 -0.50 18.26 -18.28
C ILE A 16 0.91 17.97 -17.77
N SER A 17 1.81 18.96 -17.77
CA SER A 17 3.18 18.81 -17.26
C SER A 17 3.17 18.48 -15.75
N TYR A 18 2.35 19.20 -14.97
CA TYR A 18 2.20 18.95 -13.54
C TYR A 18 1.65 17.55 -13.27
N LEU A 19 0.62 17.11 -14.02
CA LEU A 19 0.04 15.77 -13.88
C LEU A 19 1.00 14.67 -14.35
N SER A 20 1.83 14.91 -15.38
CA SER A 20 2.85 13.95 -15.80
C SER A 20 3.97 13.83 -14.79
N GLU A 21 4.44 14.95 -14.24
CA GLU A 21 5.48 14.99 -13.20
C GLU A 21 4.97 14.36 -11.89
N TRP A 22 3.71 14.62 -11.53
CA TRP A 22 3.01 13.91 -10.45
C TRP A 22 3.00 12.39 -10.65
N ARG A 23 2.81 11.94 -11.88
CA ARG A 23 2.75 10.51 -12.20
C ARG A 23 4.13 9.87 -12.26
N GLU A 24 5.18 10.62 -12.63
CA GLU A 24 6.58 10.15 -12.66
C GLU A 24 7.17 10.04 -11.25
N ASN A 25 6.69 10.85 -10.29
CA ASN A 25 7.13 10.80 -8.90
C ASN A 25 6.48 9.69 -8.05
N MET A 26 5.59 8.87 -8.63
CA MET A 26 4.94 7.77 -7.91
C MET A 26 5.85 6.55 -7.87
N ALA A 27 6.50 6.35 -6.71
CA ALA A 27 7.22 5.12 -6.43
C ALA A 27 6.26 3.97 -6.07
N MET A 28 6.71 2.74 -6.28
CA MET A 28 6.00 1.53 -5.85
C MET A 28 6.87 0.71 -4.91
N SER A 29 6.24 0.17 -3.86
CA SER A 29 6.81 -0.90 -3.03
C SER A 29 5.90 -2.13 -3.06
N ALA A 30 6.50 -3.32 -3.04
CA ALA A 30 5.78 -4.59 -3.00
C ALA A 30 6.38 -5.52 -1.93
N MET A 31 5.55 -6.06 -1.05
CA MET A 31 5.95 -6.93 0.06
C MET A 31 5.18 -8.24 0.02
N ALA A 32 5.87 -9.36 0.12
CA ALA A 32 5.27 -10.67 0.32
C ALA A 32 5.35 -11.04 1.82
N ILE A 33 4.20 -11.04 2.48
CA ILE A 33 4.08 -11.32 3.91
C ILE A 33 3.49 -12.73 4.08
N PRO A 34 4.21 -13.68 4.71
CA PRO A 34 3.72 -15.04 4.87
C PRO A 34 2.51 -15.10 5.81
N ILE A 35 1.57 -15.99 5.53
CA ILE A 35 0.54 -16.42 6.50
C ILE A 35 1.06 -17.70 7.14
N LEU A 36 1.17 -17.73 8.48
CA LEU A 36 1.66 -18.92 9.17
C LEU A 36 0.72 -20.12 8.99
N PRO A 37 1.25 -21.36 9.02
CA PRO A 37 0.44 -22.57 8.94
C PRO A 37 -0.71 -22.57 9.95
N GLY A 38 -1.93 -22.82 9.45
CA GLY A 38 -3.15 -22.82 10.28
C GLY A 38 -3.76 -21.45 10.57
N LYS A 39 -3.14 -20.33 10.16
CA LYS A 39 -3.66 -18.98 10.41
C LYS A 39 -4.55 -18.41 9.31
N LYS A 40 -4.76 -19.14 8.21
CA LYS A 40 -5.53 -18.66 7.05
C LYS A 40 -6.97 -18.29 7.37
N ASP A 41 -7.67 -19.09 8.18
CA ASP A 41 -9.06 -18.79 8.52
C ASP A 41 -9.18 -17.59 9.45
N LEU A 42 -8.21 -17.43 10.37
CA LEU A 42 -8.08 -16.21 11.18
C LEU A 42 -7.82 -14.99 10.29
N TRP A 43 -6.90 -15.10 9.33
CA TRP A 43 -6.65 -14.03 8.36
C TRP A 43 -7.90 -13.64 7.56
N LYS A 44 -8.66 -14.63 7.05
CA LYS A 44 -9.91 -14.35 6.32
C LYS A 44 -10.91 -13.60 7.19
N MET A 45 -11.08 -14.01 8.45
CA MET A 45 -12.00 -13.34 9.36
C MET A 45 -11.56 -11.90 9.66
N GLU A 46 -10.30 -11.69 10.02
CA GLU A 46 -9.81 -10.39 10.49
C GLU A 46 -9.64 -9.41 9.31
N VAL A 47 -9.13 -9.89 8.18
CA VAL A 47 -8.83 -9.03 7.02
C VAL A 47 -10.02 -8.94 6.07
N LEU A 48 -10.58 -10.07 5.60
CA LEU A 48 -11.66 -10.01 4.60
C LEU A 48 -12.98 -9.58 5.24
N GLU A 49 -13.36 -10.16 6.37
CA GLU A 49 -14.65 -9.83 7.00
C GLU A 49 -14.62 -8.54 7.80
N LYS A 50 -13.64 -8.32 8.66
CA LYS A 50 -13.62 -7.10 9.49
C LYS A 50 -13.03 -5.91 8.74
N MET A 51 -11.76 -5.98 8.34
CA MET A 51 -11.07 -4.83 7.76
C MET A 51 -11.68 -4.39 6.41
N ILE A 52 -11.86 -5.32 5.46
CA ILE A 52 -12.25 -4.99 4.08
C ILE A 52 -13.77 -4.88 3.90
N LYS A 53 -14.60 -5.60 4.67
CA LYS A 53 -16.07 -5.51 4.55
C LYS A 53 -16.70 -4.60 5.59
N LEU A 54 -16.47 -4.83 6.88
CA LEU A 54 -17.14 -4.06 7.94
C LEU A 54 -16.52 -2.67 8.14
N ASN A 55 -15.20 -2.57 8.13
CA ASN A 55 -14.44 -1.35 8.47
C ASN A 55 -13.74 -0.75 7.25
N LYS A 56 -14.32 -0.92 6.06
CA LYS A 56 -13.70 -0.50 4.80
C LYS A 56 -13.35 0.98 4.76
N ALA A 57 -14.30 1.83 5.16
CA ALA A 57 -14.13 3.29 5.07
C ALA A 57 -12.98 3.79 5.95
N GLU A 58 -12.86 3.25 7.16
CA GLU A 58 -11.75 3.55 8.08
C GLU A 58 -10.42 3.01 7.53
N THR A 59 -10.43 1.78 7.00
CA THR A 59 -9.27 1.20 6.34
C THR A 59 -8.79 2.09 5.20
N ASP A 60 -9.68 2.51 4.30
CA ASP A 60 -9.37 3.37 3.16
C ASP A 60 -8.82 4.73 3.62
N ALA A 61 -9.43 5.36 4.64
CA ALA A 61 -9.00 6.65 5.17
C ALA A 61 -7.57 6.62 5.71
N ILE A 62 -7.18 5.53 6.40
CA ILE A 62 -5.81 5.33 6.87
C ILE A 62 -4.80 5.30 5.70
N ARG A 63 -5.17 4.70 4.55
CA ARG A 63 -4.28 4.64 3.37
C ARG A 63 -4.19 6.00 2.69
N GLU A 64 -5.31 6.70 2.60
CA GLU A 64 -5.37 8.06 2.05
C GLU A 64 -4.50 9.03 2.89
N GLU A 65 -4.63 9.01 4.22
CA GLU A 65 -3.82 9.84 5.12
C GLU A 65 -2.33 9.45 5.08
N ALA A 66 -2.03 8.16 4.89
CA ALA A 66 -0.68 7.69 4.68
C ALA A 66 -0.08 8.13 3.33
N GLY A 67 -0.90 8.64 2.40
CA GLY A 67 -0.49 9.09 1.08
C GLY A 67 -0.19 7.94 0.12
N VAL A 68 -0.82 6.78 0.32
CA VAL A 68 -0.57 5.58 -0.50
C VAL A 68 -1.85 4.99 -1.07
N HIS A 69 -1.73 4.45 -2.26
CA HIS A 69 -2.71 3.55 -2.84
C HIS A 69 -2.25 2.10 -2.61
N GLU A 70 -2.98 1.38 -1.76
CA GLU A 70 -2.73 -0.03 -1.47
C GLU A 70 -3.53 -0.94 -2.42
N ARG A 71 -2.87 -1.94 -2.99
CA ARG A 71 -3.55 -3.10 -3.60
C ARG A 71 -2.95 -4.38 -3.06
N THR A 72 -3.82 -5.26 -2.56
CA THR A 72 -3.43 -6.42 -1.78
C THR A 72 -3.96 -7.70 -2.41
N PHE A 73 -3.10 -8.70 -2.52
CA PHE A 73 -3.41 -9.99 -3.14
C PHE A 73 -3.18 -11.13 -2.14
N LEU A 74 -4.10 -12.08 -2.08
CA LEU A 74 -3.84 -13.38 -1.46
C LEU A 74 -3.24 -14.31 -2.52
N GLN A 75 -2.01 -14.77 -2.30
CA GLN A 75 -1.35 -15.76 -3.14
C GLN A 75 -1.25 -17.08 -2.40
N GLU A 76 -2.00 -18.08 -2.84
CA GLU A 76 -1.95 -19.44 -2.29
C GLU A 76 -0.86 -20.25 -2.98
N THR A 77 -0.04 -20.98 -2.22
CA THR A 77 1.00 -21.84 -2.79
C THR A 77 1.11 -23.17 -2.03
N PRO A 78 1.66 -24.24 -2.66
CA PRO A 78 1.88 -25.51 -1.97
C PRO A 78 2.76 -25.42 -0.71
N ASN A 79 3.62 -24.40 -0.63
CA ASN A 79 4.59 -24.22 0.46
C ASN A 79 4.18 -23.14 1.47
N GLY A 80 2.92 -22.68 1.42
CA GLY A 80 2.40 -21.63 2.29
C GLY A 80 1.76 -20.50 1.50
N ASP A 81 0.87 -19.78 2.17
CA ASP A 81 0.15 -18.66 1.57
C ASP A 81 0.84 -17.35 1.91
N PHE A 82 0.73 -16.38 1.01
CA PHE A 82 1.29 -15.05 1.18
C PHE A 82 0.21 -14.00 0.95
N VAL A 83 0.30 -12.92 1.70
CA VAL A 83 -0.33 -11.65 1.34
C VAL A 83 0.71 -10.82 0.61
N ILE A 84 0.41 -10.44 -0.63
CA ILE A 84 1.25 -9.53 -1.41
C ILE A 84 0.64 -8.15 -1.30
N LEU A 85 1.30 -7.27 -0.55
CA LEU A 85 0.94 -5.86 -0.45
C LEU A 85 1.67 -5.09 -1.53
N THR A 86 0.97 -4.22 -2.25
CA THR A 86 1.59 -3.22 -3.13
C THR A 86 1.14 -1.84 -2.69
N PHE A 87 2.09 -0.92 -2.55
CA PHE A 87 1.86 0.48 -2.18
C PHE A 87 2.42 1.38 -3.26
N GLU A 88 1.59 2.26 -3.80
CA GLU A 88 1.98 3.34 -4.71
C GLU A 88 1.85 4.68 -3.99
N GLY A 89 2.87 5.54 -4.07
CA GLY A 89 2.88 6.86 -3.42
C GLY A 89 4.15 7.62 -3.74
N GLU A 90 4.26 8.89 -3.32
CA GLU A 90 5.52 9.64 -3.40
C GLU A 90 6.61 8.97 -2.54
N ASP A 91 6.24 8.48 -1.35
CA ASP A 91 7.09 7.69 -0.46
C ASP A 91 6.30 6.49 0.11
N PRO A 92 6.21 5.37 -0.63
CA PRO A 92 5.41 4.22 -0.22
C PRO A 92 5.97 3.52 1.04
N VAL A 93 7.26 3.70 1.33
CA VAL A 93 7.90 3.13 2.54
C VAL A 93 7.47 3.93 3.78
N ALA A 94 7.54 5.25 3.72
CA ALA A 94 7.04 6.10 4.80
C ALA A 94 5.52 5.93 4.99
N GLY A 95 4.77 5.81 3.89
CA GLY A 95 3.34 5.52 3.93
C GLY A 95 3.00 4.21 4.64
N TRP A 96 3.71 3.13 4.32
CA TRP A 96 3.60 1.86 5.06
C TRP A 96 3.88 2.04 6.55
N GLY A 97 4.93 2.79 6.91
CA GLY A 97 5.26 3.11 8.30
C GLY A 97 4.11 3.82 9.05
N LYS A 98 3.42 4.76 8.39
CA LYS A 98 2.24 5.45 8.96
C LYS A 98 1.07 4.48 9.17
N ILE A 99 0.79 3.59 8.21
CA ILE A 99 -0.26 2.58 8.32
C ILE A 99 -0.01 1.71 9.56
N MET A 100 1.22 1.25 9.76
CA MET A 100 1.58 0.44 10.92
C MET A 100 1.43 1.20 12.25
N GLN A 101 1.76 2.48 12.28
CA GLN A 101 1.59 3.33 13.48
C GLN A 101 0.12 3.62 13.81
N SER A 102 -0.75 3.69 12.80
CA SER A 102 -2.20 3.89 12.99
C SER A 102 -2.96 2.62 13.41
N MET A 103 -2.30 1.46 13.42
CA MET A 103 -2.96 0.19 13.71
C MET A 103 -3.32 0.10 15.20
N PRO A 104 -4.60 -0.18 15.55
CA PRO A 104 -4.97 -0.42 16.94
C PRO A 104 -4.16 -1.56 17.57
N PRO A 105 -3.76 -1.48 18.85
CA PRO A 105 -2.92 -2.50 19.50
C PRO A 105 -3.49 -3.92 19.42
N GLU A 106 -4.81 -4.07 19.51
CA GLU A 106 -5.48 -5.37 19.41
C GLU A 106 -5.35 -5.95 18.00
N LEU A 107 -5.46 -5.11 16.97
CA LEU A 107 -5.29 -5.53 15.58
C LEU A 107 -3.80 -5.83 15.28
N ALA A 108 -2.88 -5.04 15.81
CA ALA A 108 -1.44 -5.26 15.65
C ALA A 108 -1.01 -6.63 16.22
N SER A 109 -1.54 -7.02 17.38
CA SER A 109 -1.30 -8.34 17.99
C SER A 109 -1.79 -9.47 17.09
N VAL A 110 -3.01 -9.35 16.55
CA VAL A 110 -3.60 -10.35 15.65
C VAL A 110 -2.82 -10.46 14.33
N VAL A 111 -2.42 -9.33 13.74
CA VAL A 111 -1.59 -9.28 12.52
C VAL A 111 -0.24 -9.94 12.78
N ALA A 112 0.40 -9.65 13.92
CA ALA A 112 1.66 -10.29 14.30
C ALA A 112 1.50 -11.80 14.48
N GLU A 113 0.42 -12.27 15.10
CA GLU A 113 0.11 -13.69 15.25
C GLU A 113 -0.10 -14.40 13.90
N ILE A 114 -0.80 -13.76 12.96
CA ILE A 114 -1.07 -14.34 11.64
C ILE A 114 0.21 -14.48 10.82
N HIS A 115 1.07 -13.44 10.87
CA HIS A 115 2.21 -13.31 9.97
C HIS A 115 3.56 -13.69 10.59
N GLY A 116 3.58 -13.94 11.91
CA GLY A 116 4.80 -14.29 12.64
C GLY A 116 5.75 -13.11 12.83
N PHE A 117 5.22 -11.88 12.96
CA PHE A 117 6.04 -10.72 13.23
C PHE A 117 6.56 -10.75 14.67
N ASP A 118 7.87 -10.60 14.81
CA ASP A 118 8.50 -10.30 16.09
C ASP A 118 8.45 -8.79 16.32
N THR A 119 7.59 -8.35 17.24
CA THR A 119 7.39 -6.93 17.55
C THR A 119 8.55 -6.31 18.33
N ASP A 120 9.43 -7.15 18.88
CA ASP A 120 10.61 -6.72 19.64
C ASP A 120 11.87 -6.67 18.76
N ALA A 121 11.82 -7.29 17.58
CA ALA A 121 12.89 -7.24 16.59
C ALA A 121 12.84 -5.93 15.76
N PRO A 122 14.00 -5.44 15.29
CA PRO A 122 14.00 -4.37 14.31
C PRO A 122 13.28 -4.85 13.03
N PRO A 123 12.52 -3.96 12.35
CA PRO A 123 11.89 -4.29 11.08
C PRO A 123 12.93 -4.81 10.07
N PRO A 124 12.60 -5.84 9.26
CA PRO A 124 13.49 -6.28 8.20
C PRO A 124 13.70 -5.15 7.18
N PRO A 125 14.80 -5.21 6.39
CA PRO A 125 15.01 -4.27 5.30
C PRO A 125 13.81 -4.27 4.34
N MET A 126 13.41 -3.07 3.88
CA MET A 126 12.34 -2.95 2.90
C MET A 126 12.76 -3.54 1.55
N PRO A 127 11.81 -4.07 0.76
CA PRO A 127 12.09 -4.57 -0.59
C PRO A 127 12.69 -3.49 -1.49
N MET A 128 13.61 -3.90 -2.36
CA MET A 128 14.23 -3.02 -3.35
C MET A 128 13.71 -3.36 -4.74
N LEU A 129 13.42 -2.33 -5.54
CA LEU A 129 13.17 -2.48 -6.97
C LEU A 129 14.49 -2.88 -7.65
N VAL A 130 14.51 -4.05 -8.29
CA VAL A 130 15.71 -4.58 -8.97
C VAL A 130 15.60 -4.56 -10.50
N TYR A 131 14.38 -4.47 -11.03
CA TYR A 131 14.11 -4.46 -12.45
C TYR A 131 12.80 -3.72 -12.73
N ASP A 132 12.85 -2.78 -13.68
CA ASP A 132 11.68 -2.17 -14.30
C ASP A 132 11.86 -2.27 -15.82
N SER A 133 10.89 -2.90 -16.49
CA SER A 133 10.90 -3.07 -17.94
C SER A 133 10.69 -1.78 -18.74
N LYS A 134 10.30 -0.69 -18.07
CA LYS A 134 9.90 0.58 -18.67
C LYS A 134 10.48 1.82 -17.98
N ALA A 135 11.33 1.66 -16.97
CA ALA A 135 12.06 2.78 -16.36
C ALA A 135 13.04 3.44 -17.34
#